data_AF-A0AAJ5TCR3-F1
#
_entry.id   AF-A0AAJ5TCR3-F1
#
_cell.length_a   1.000
_cell.length_b   1.000
_cell.length_c   1.000
_cell.angle_alpha   90.00
_cell.angle_beta   90.00
_cell.angle_gamma   90.00
#
_symmetry.space_group_name_H-M   'P 1'
#
loop_
_entity.id
_entity.type
_entity.pdbx_description
1 polymer ?
#
loop_
_entity_poly.entity_id
_entity_poly.type
_entity_poly.pdbx_seq_one_letter_code
_entity_poly.pdbx_strand_id
1 'polypeptide(L)'
;MILLISLAILGLVLISLLVFGGGQVFMPVFNWFWLLLGELGMNINQEQINEIFTVANSTPGVLSIKLAVMTGFLIGNFGIIGWILSIIFLIAFIFPAIFLIIFWLKIAKRVEAKNSIFWTNLVKVFRPAIIGIILALAFQLFVNLILVNYTFNSNHGYVLTKEVNEFLQGWRFWVFILFAFFWTIIVFILYLRKTNLFLLIIIGVSLALISLQPWL
;
A
#
# COMPACT_ATOMS: atom_id res chain seq x y z
N MET A 1 10.52 -21.97 9.59
CA MET A 1 9.94 -22.09 8.24
C MET A 1 8.45 -22.45 8.25
N ILE A 2 8.02 -23.59 8.82
CA ILE A 2 6.59 -23.97 8.85
C ILE A 2 5.74 -22.91 9.57
N LEU A 3 6.13 -22.49 10.78
CA LEU A 3 5.44 -21.43 11.53
C LEU A 3 5.28 -20.14 10.72
N LEU A 4 6.35 -19.72 10.04
CA LEU A 4 6.39 -18.53 9.19
C LEU A 4 5.41 -18.65 8.02
N ILE A 5 5.37 -19.81 7.35
CA ILE A 5 4.43 -20.11 6.26
C ILE A 5 2.98 -20.08 6.77
N SER A 6 2.69 -20.72 7.91
CA SER A 6 1.34 -20.75 8.48
C SER A 6 0.84 -19.36 8.87
N LEU A 7 1.69 -18.55 9.50
CA LEU A 7 1.37 -17.15 9.84
C LEU A 7 1.21 -16.29 8.59
N ALA A 8 2.02 -16.51 7.56
CA ALA A 8 1.89 -15.79 6.30
C ALA A 8 0.57 -16.13 5.60
N ILE A 9 0.15 -17.40 5.58
CA ILE A 9 -1.16 -17.81 5.05
C ILE A 9 -2.28 -17.12 5.81
N LEU A 10 -2.25 -17.17 7.14
CA LEU A 10 -3.27 -16.53 7.97
C LEU A 10 -3.31 -15.02 7.76
N GLY A 11 -2.15 -14.36 7.71
CA GLY A 11 -2.04 -12.94 7.42
C GLY A 11 -2.61 -12.58 6.05
N LEU A 12 -2.27 -13.33 5.00
CA LEU A 12 -2.80 -13.11 3.65
C LEU A 12 -4.32 -13.31 3.56
N VAL A 13 -4.87 -14.28 4.29
CA VAL A 13 -6.32 -14.47 4.40
C VAL A 13 -6.98 -13.26 5.07
N LEU A 14 -6.40 -12.72 6.15
CA LEU A 14 -6.93 -11.51 6.79
C LEU A 14 -6.83 -10.28 5.88
N ILE A 15 -5.69 -10.10 5.21
CA ILE A 15 -5.46 -8.99 4.28
C ILE A 15 -6.44 -9.06 3.10
N SER A 16 -6.74 -10.26 2.58
CA SER A 16 -7.69 -10.42 1.47
C SER A 16 -9.16 -10.15 1.87
N LEU A 17 -9.49 -10.29 3.16
CA LEU A 17 -10.81 -9.94 3.69
C LEU A 17 -10.94 -8.45 4.04
N LEU A 18 -9.82 -7.77 4.31
CA LEU A 18 -9.76 -6.33 4.63
C LEU A 18 -9.88 -5.42 3.39
N VAL A 19 -10.01 -5.98 2.19
CA VAL A 19 -9.94 -5.25 0.92
C VAL A 19 -11.09 -4.26 0.77
N PHE A 20 -10.85 -3.00 1.20
CA PHE A 20 -11.62 -1.82 0.86
C PHE A 20 -10.74 -0.88 0.02
N GLY A 21 -11.08 -0.67 -1.26
CA GLY A 21 -10.43 0.35 -2.10
C GLY A 21 -9.17 -0.09 -2.86
N GLY A 22 -8.70 0.79 -3.75
CA GLY A 22 -7.71 0.51 -4.78
C GLY A 22 -6.31 0.09 -4.28
N GLY A 23 -5.49 -0.40 -5.21
CA GLY A 23 -4.21 -1.08 -4.95
C GLY A 23 -3.25 -0.37 -3.97
N GLN A 24 -3.21 0.96 -3.94
CA GLN A 24 -2.25 1.72 -3.13
C GLN A 24 -2.42 1.54 -1.61
N VAL A 25 -3.64 1.24 -1.14
CA VAL A 25 -3.93 1.00 0.27
C VAL A 25 -3.23 -0.26 0.79
N PHE A 26 -2.84 -1.18 -0.09
CA PHE A 26 -2.16 -2.43 0.28
C PHE A 26 -0.70 -2.25 0.61
N MET A 27 -0.03 -1.21 0.10
CA MET A 27 1.39 -1.01 0.38
C MET A 27 1.70 -0.93 1.88
N PRO A 28 1.09 -0.03 2.68
CA PRO A 28 1.40 0.03 4.11
C PRO A 28 1.04 -1.26 4.85
N VAL A 29 -0.03 -1.94 4.44
CA VAL A 29 -0.46 -3.22 5.04
C VAL A 29 0.57 -4.32 4.78
N PHE A 30 1.03 -4.47 3.54
CA PHE A 30 2.05 -5.45 3.18
C PHE A 30 3.43 -5.09 3.74
N ASN A 31 3.78 -3.80 3.83
CA ASN A 31 5.01 -3.35 4.48
C ASN A 31 5.03 -3.80 5.95
N TRP A 32 3.97 -3.49 6.70
CA TRP A 32 3.82 -3.92 8.08
C TRP A 32 3.85 -5.46 8.21
N PHE A 33 3.10 -6.15 7.35
CA PHE A 33 3.02 -7.61 7.35
C PHE A 33 4.39 -8.26 7.09
N TRP A 34 5.15 -7.76 6.13
CA TRP A 34 6.47 -8.30 5.84
C TRP A 34 7.50 -7.97 6.92
N LEU A 35 7.45 -6.77 7.50
CA LEU A 35 8.31 -6.45 8.65
C LEU A 35 8.01 -7.37 9.85
N LEU A 36 6.73 -7.67 10.11
CA LEU A 36 6.34 -8.64 11.14
C LEU A 36 6.87 -10.06 10.82
N LEU A 37 6.80 -10.50 9.57
CA LEU A 37 7.43 -11.75 9.15
C LEU A 37 8.97 -11.69 9.26
N GLY A 38 9.56 -10.52 9.10
CA GLY A 38 10.98 -10.25 9.30
C GLY A 38 11.43 -10.53 10.73
N GLU A 39 10.65 -10.07 11.72
CA GLU A 39 10.86 -10.37 13.14
C GLU A 39 10.81 -11.89 13.44
N LEU A 40 10.14 -12.67 12.59
CA LEU A 40 10.01 -14.13 12.69
C LEU A 40 11.04 -14.91 11.87
N GLY A 41 12.04 -14.21 11.30
CA GLY A 41 13.18 -14.81 10.59
C GLY A 41 13.07 -14.81 9.06
N MET A 42 12.14 -14.06 8.47
CA MET A 42 12.19 -13.77 7.03
C MET A 42 13.29 -12.73 6.76
N ASN A 43 14.19 -13.00 5.81
CA ASN A 43 15.20 -12.01 5.45
C ASN A 43 14.58 -10.95 4.54
N ILE A 44 14.12 -9.85 5.13
CA ILE A 44 13.60 -8.70 4.40
C ILE A 44 14.05 -7.39 5.05
N ASN A 45 14.41 -6.41 4.22
CA ASN A 45 14.69 -5.05 4.67
C ASN A 45 13.81 -4.01 3.95
N GLN A 46 13.83 -2.76 4.41
CA GLN A 46 13.00 -1.70 3.83
C GLN A 46 13.35 -1.40 2.37
N GLU A 47 14.62 -1.54 1.98
CA GLU A 47 15.08 -1.32 0.61
C GLU A 47 14.43 -2.31 -0.36
N GLN A 48 14.48 -3.61 -0.04
CA GLN A 48 13.82 -4.67 -0.80
C GLN A 48 12.31 -4.45 -0.89
N ILE A 49 11.66 -4.02 0.20
CA ILE A 49 10.23 -3.71 0.17
C ILE A 49 9.93 -2.58 -0.81
N ASN A 50 10.74 -1.51 -0.79
CA ASN A 50 10.58 -0.36 -1.69
C ASN A 50 10.79 -0.76 -3.16
N GLU A 51 11.79 -1.61 -3.44
CA GLU A 51 12.01 -2.16 -4.78
C GLU A 51 10.82 -2.99 -5.26
N ILE A 52 10.32 -3.90 -4.42
CA ILE A 52 9.16 -4.73 -4.74
C ILE A 52 7.95 -3.85 -5.03
N PHE A 53 7.69 -2.83 -4.20
CA PHE A 53 6.61 -1.88 -4.45
C PHE A 53 6.78 -1.12 -5.75
N THR A 54 7.99 -0.67 -6.07
CA THR A 54 8.29 0.06 -7.31
C THR A 54 8.01 -0.82 -8.54
N VAL A 55 8.53 -2.05 -8.56
CA VAL A 55 8.32 -3.00 -9.65
C VAL A 55 6.85 -3.41 -9.77
N ALA A 56 6.21 -3.70 -8.63
CA ALA A 56 4.81 -4.11 -8.61
C ALA A 56 3.87 -2.99 -9.05
N ASN A 57 4.25 -1.71 -8.92
CA ASN A 57 3.43 -0.60 -9.43
C ASN A 57 3.71 -0.25 -10.88
N SER A 58 4.93 -0.51 -11.34
CA SER A 58 5.35 -0.25 -12.72
C SER A 58 4.84 -1.33 -13.70
N THR A 59 4.39 -2.48 -13.18
CA THR A 59 3.85 -3.59 -13.97
C THR A 59 2.32 -3.56 -14.02
N PRO A 60 1.68 -4.02 -15.11
CA PRO A 60 0.22 -4.12 -15.17
C PRO A 60 -0.33 -5.18 -14.17
N GLY A 61 -1.63 -5.13 -13.89
CA GLY A 61 -2.33 -6.08 -13.02
C GLY A 61 -2.60 -5.60 -11.60
N VAL A 62 -3.37 -6.39 -10.84
CA VAL A 62 -3.84 -6.05 -9.49
C VAL A 62 -2.67 -6.09 -8.49
N LEU A 63 -2.37 -4.95 -7.85
CA LEU A 63 -1.21 -4.81 -6.98
C LEU A 63 -1.21 -5.83 -5.82
N SER A 64 -2.32 -5.96 -5.10
CA SER A 64 -2.41 -6.85 -3.92
C SER A 64 -2.14 -8.32 -4.25
N ILE A 65 -2.57 -8.79 -5.43
CA ILE A 65 -2.28 -10.14 -5.91
C ILE A 65 -0.77 -10.31 -6.12
N LYS A 66 -0.11 -9.31 -6.73
CA LYS A 66 1.35 -9.34 -6.93
C LYS A 66 2.10 -9.37 -5.59
N LEU A 67 1.67 -8.61 -4.60
CA LEU A 67 2.29 -8.61 -3.27
C LEU A 67 2.07 -9.94 -2.53
N ALA A 68 0.89 -10.56 -2.66
CA ALA A 68 0.64 -11.90 -2.13
C ALA A 68 1.59 -12.96 -2.75
N VAL A 69 1.77 -12.92 -4.06
CA VAL A 69 2.73 -13.78 -4.78
C VAL A 69 4.15 -13.52 -4.29
N MET A 70 4.58 -12.25 -4.22
CA MET A 70 5.92 -11.88 -3.74
C MET A 70 6.20 -12.34 -2.32
N THR A 71 5.17 -12.43 -1.47
CA THR A 71 5.33 -12.99 -0.11
C THR A 71 5.84 -14.44 -0.17
N GLY A 72 5.40 -15.23 -1.14
CA GLY A 72 5.87 -16.61 -1.31
C GLY A 72 7.34 -16.67 -1.72
N PHE A 73 7.75 -15.81 -2.65
CA PHE A 73 9.15 -15.67 -3.06
C PHE A 73 10.07 -15.23 -1.92
N LEU A 74 9.65 -14.24 -1.13
CA LEU A 74 10.40 -13.73 0.01
C LEU A 74 10.66 -14.83 1.04
N ILE A 75 9.61 -15.58 1.41
CA ILE A 75 9.76 -16.70 2.36
C ILE A 75 10.66 -17.81 1.80
N GLY A 76 10.59 -18.06 0.50
CA GLY A 76 11.44 -19.04 -0.17
C GLY A 76 12.84 -18.55 -0.52
N ASN A 77 13.26 -17.36 -0.06
CA ASN A 77 14.54 -16.71 -0.40
C ASN A 77 14.81 -16.71 -1.91
N PHE A 78 13.78 -16.43 -2.73
CA PHE A 78 13.85 -16.42 -4.20
C PHE A 78 14.24 -17.77 -4.85
N GLY A 79 14.26 -18.87 -4.09
CA GLY A 79 14.53 -20.21 -4.59
C GLY A 79 13.31 -20.93 -5.17
N ILE A 80 13.49 -22.21 -5.53
CA ILE A 80 12.44 -23.07 -6.10
C ILE A 80 11.23 -23.21 -5.15
N ILE A 81 11.48 -23.31 -3.85
CA ILE A 81 10.43 -23.36 -2.83
C ILE A 81 9.59 -22.06 -2.87
N GLY A 82 10.21 -20.93 -3.17
CA GLY A 82 9.53 -19.64 -3.32
C GLY A 82 8.49 -19.63 -4.44
N TRP A 83 8.78 -20.29 -5.57
CA TRP A 83 7.80 -20.45 -6.66
C TRP A 83 6.56 -21.23 -6.22
N ILE A 84 6.77 -22.34 -5.51
CA ILE A 84 5.68 -23.18 -5.00
C ILE A 84 4.85 -22.40 -3.98
N LEU A 85 5.51 -21.75 -3.02
CA LEU A 85 4.85 -20.93 -2.00
C LEU A 85 4.09 -19.76 -2.62
N SER A 86 4.60 -19.17 -3.70
CA SER A 86 3.92 -18.07 -4.40
C SER A 86 2.56 -18.48 -4.95
N ILE A 87 2.44 -19.70 -5.48
CA ILE A 87 1.17 -20.26 -5.94
C ILE A 87 0.24 -20.54 -4.76
N ILE A 88 0.77 -21.12 -3.68
CA ILE A 88 -0.03 -21.39 -2.47
C ILE A 88 -0.56 -20.07 -1.88
N PHE A 89 0.25 -19.02 -1.85
CA PHE A 89 -0.11 -17.73 -1.27
C PHE A 89 -1.06 -16.94 -2.17
N LEU A 90 -0.92 -17.08 -3.49
CA LEU A 90 -1.90 -16.59 -4.46
C LEU A 90 -3.28 -17.20 -4.17
N ILE A 91 -3.34 -18.52 -4.00
CA ILE A 91 -4.56 -19.27 -3.65
C ILE A 91 -5.11 -18.80 -2.30
N ALA A 92 -4.28 -18.75 -1.26
CA ALA A 92 -4.67 -18.31 0.08
C ALA A 92 -5.21 -16.87 0.10
N PHE A 93 -4.70 -16.01 -0.78
CA PHE A 93 -5.17 -14.64 -0.91
C PHE A 93 -6.50 -14.56 -1.68
N ILE A 94 -6.64 -15.28 -2.81
CA ILE A 94 -7.79 -15.14 -3.69
C ILE A 94 -9.05 -15.85 -3.13
N PHE A 95 -8.91 -17.05 -2.58
CA PHE A 95 -10.06 -17.88 -2.18
C PHE A 95 -10.98 -17.22 -1.14
N PRO A 96 -10.46 -16.62 -0.05
CA PRO A 96 -11.31 -15.97 0.95
C PRO A 96 -12.13 -14.83 0.35
N ALA A 97 -11.54 -14.03 -0.54
CA ALA A 97 -12.22 -12.94 -1.22
C ALA A 97 -13.32 -13.46 -2.16
N ILE A 98 -13.04 -14.48 -2.97
CA ILE A 98 -14.04 -15.12 -3.83
C ILE A 98 -15.19 -15.70 -2.99
N PHE A 99 -14.86 -16.41 -1.90
CA PHE A 99 -15.85 -16.98 -1.01
C PHE A 99 -16.77 -15.91 -0.41
N LEU A 100 -16.18 -14.79 0.05
CA LEU A 100 -16.94 -13.68 0.59
C LEU A 100 -17.86 -13.05 -0.46
N ILE A 101 -17.39 -12.88 -1.70
CA ILE A 101 -18.22 -12.37 -2.81
C ILE A 101 -19.39 -13.32 -3.11
N ILE A 102 -19.15 -14.62 -3.20
CA ILE A 102 -20.20 -15.62 -3.46
C ILE A 102 -21.23 -15.61 -2.32
N PHE A 103 -20.76 -15.61 -1.08
CA PHE A 103 -21.61 -15.56 0.11
C PHE A 103 -22.43 -14.26 0.14
N TRP A 104 -21.79 -13.13 -0.15
CA TRP A 104 -22.42 -11.82 -0.25
C TRP A 104 -23.52 -11.81 -1.32
N LEU A 105 -23.23 -12.26 -2.54
CA LEU A 105 -24.21 -12.30 -3.63
C LEU A 105 -25.41 -13.20 -3.29
N LYS A 106 -25.17 -14.30 -2.58
CA LYS A 106 -26.25 -15.20 -2.13
C LYS A 106 -27.16 -14.54 -1.09
N ILE A 107 -26.59 -13.78 -0.16
CA ILE A 107 -27.36 -13.00 0.83
C ILE A 107 -28.07 -11.84 0.15
N ALA A 108 -27.36 -11.07 -0.68
CA ALA A 108 -27.90 -9.91 -1.38
C ALA A 108 -29.15 -10.29 -2.18
N LYS A 109 -29.12 -11.36 -2.98
CA LYS A 109 -30.30 -11.87 -3.72
C LYS A 109 -31.47 -12.25 -2.80
N ARG A 110 -31.20 -12.78 -1.60
CA ARG A 110 -32.24 -13.10 -0.61
C ARG A 110 -32.85 -11.84 0.01
N VAL A 111 -32.07 -10.78 0.13
CA VAL A 111 -32.47 -9.57 0.84
C VAL A 111 -32.98 -8.47 -0.11
N GLU A 112 -32.58 -8.44 -1.38
CA GLU A 112 -33.19 -7.58 -2.42
C GLU A 112 -34.70 -7.85 -2.57
N ALA A 113 -35.14 -9.09 -2.32
CA ALA A 113 -36.56 -9.44 -2.26
C ALA A 113 -37.33 -8.78 -1.10
N LYS A 114 -36.62 -8.20 -0.11
CA LYS A 114 -37.17 -7.44 1.02
C LYS A 114 -36.46 -6.10 1.13
N ASN A 115 -37.00 -5.11 0.45
CA ASN A 115 -36.60 -3.69 0.47
C ASN A 115 -36.10 -3.27 1.88
N SER A 116 -34.79 -3.23 2.09
CA SER A 116 -34.22 -3.30 3.44
C SER A 116 -33.51 -2.00 3.79
N ILE A 117 -34.29 -1.14 4.43
CA ILE A 117 -33.87 0.02 5.23
C ILE A 117 -32.65 -0.30 6.11
N PHE A 118 -32.51 -1.56 6.55
CA PHE A 118 -31.33 -2.04 7.29
C PHE A 118 -30.00 -1.85 6.53
N TRP A 119 -29.91 -2.25 5.26
CA TRP A 119 -28.65 -2.15 4.49
C TRP A 119 -28.26 -0.72 4.19
N THR A 120 -29.24 0.12 3.84
CA THR A 120 -29.00 1.54 3.60
C THR A 120 -28.50 2.22 4.86
N ASN A 121 -29.01 1.85 6.05
CA ASN A 121 -28.51 2.38 7.32
C ASN A 121 -27.14 1.81 7.70
N LEU A 122 -26.87 0.52 7.44
CA LEU A 122 -25.57 -0.08 7.69
C LEU A 122 -24.47 0.58 6.85
N VAL A 123 -24.71 0.76 5.54
CA VAL A 123 -23.76 1.48 4.66
C VAL A 123 -23.54 2.93 5.12
N LYS A 124 -24.59 3.62 5.61
CA LYS A 124 -24.46 4.97 6.19
C LYS A 124 -23.53 4.99 7.41
N VAL A 125 -23.52 3.94 8.23
CA VAL A 125 -22.64 3.84 9.41
C VAL A 125 -21.20 3.49 9.03
N PHE A 126 -21.00 2.56 8.09
CA PHE A 126 -19.65 2.15 7.69
C PHE A 126 -18.92 3.18 6.82
N ARG A 127 -19.65 3.97 6.01
CA ARG A 127 -19.04 4.92 5.07
C ARG A 127 -18.12 5.96 5.75
N PRO A 128 -18.51 6.65 6.84
CA PRO A 128 -17.62 7.55 7.57
C PRO A 128 -16.36 6.85 8.10
N ALA A 129 -16.49 5.63 8.62
CA ALA A 129 -15.35 4.86 9.13
C ALA A 129 -14.35 4.53 8.00
N ILE A 130 -14.85 4.08 6.84
CA ILE A 130 -14.02 3.81 5.66
C ILE A 130 -13.32 5.08 5.17
N ILE A 131 -14.04 6.20 5.10
CA ILE A 131 -13.45 7.51 4.73
C ILE A 131 -12.35 7.90 5.72
N GLY A 132 -12.58 7.71 7.03
CA GLY A 132 -11.57 7.97 8.06
C GLY A 132 -10.30 7.16 7.88
N ILE A 133 -10.42 5.86 7.59
CA ILE A 133 -9.27 4.98 7.31
C ILE A 133 -8.51 5.45 6.07
N ILE A 134 -9.23 5.75 4.98
CA ILE A 134 -8.60 6.21 3.74
C ILE A 134 -7.86 7.54 3.96
N LEU A 135 -8.47 8.50 4.67
CA LEU A 135 -7.85 9.78 4.98
C LEU A 135 -6.63 9.63 5.89
N ALA A 136 -6.71 8.77 6.93
CA ALA A 136 -5.59 8.51 7.82
C ALA A 136 -4.40 7.91 7.07
N LEU A 137 -4.65 6.94 6.18
CA LEU A 137 -3.61 6.33 5.35
C LEU A 137 -3.02 7.32 4.33
N ALA A 138 -3.86 8.11 3.68
CA ALA A 138 -3.40 9.15 2.74
C ALA A 138 -2.50 10.18 3.46
N PHE A 139 -2.89 10.60 4.67
CA PHE A 139 -2.10 11.50 5.50
C PHE A 139 -0.79 10.87 5.94
N GLN A 140 -0.81 9.64 6.45
CA GLN A 140 0.40 8.91 6.84
C GLN A 140 1.37 8.77 5.66
N LEU A 141 0.88 8.44 4.48
CA LEU A 141 1.68 8.28 3.27
C LEU A 141 2.29 9.63 2.85
N PHE A 142 1.49 10.70 2.88
CA PHE A 142 1.96 12.06 2.60
C PHE A 142 3.07 12.50 3.55
N VAL A 143 2.90 12.33 4.86
CA VAL A 143 3.91 12.70 5.86
C VAL A 143 5.20 11.89 5.66
N ASN A 144 5.08 10.58 5.44
CA ASN A 144 6.25 9.72 5.21
C ASN A 144 7.00 10.04 3.90
N LEU A 145 6.32 10.57 2.88
CA LEU A 145 6.96 11.01 1.64
C LEU A 145 7.68 12.36 1.80
N ILE A 146 7.08 13.31 2.52
CA ILE A 146 7.64 14.66 2.70
C ILE A 146 8.78 14.67 3.72
N LEU A 147 8.56 14.03 4.87
CA LEU A 147 9.54 13.97 5.94
C LEU A 147 10.45 12.75 5.74
N VAL A 148 11.29 12.77 4.71
CA VAL A 148 12.15 11.64 4.35
C VAL A 148 13.06 11.18 5.50
N ASN A 149 13.45 12.12 6.37
CA ASN A 149 14.29 11.86 7.54
C ASN A 149 13.52 11.34 8.76
N TYR A 150 12.20 11.17 8.67
CA TYR A 150 11.36 10.68 9.76
C TYR A 150 10.46 9.53 9.30
N THR A 151 10.18 8.59 10.20
CA THR A 151 9.03 7.69 10.06
C THR A 151 7.89 8.21 10.91
N PHE A 152 6.74 8.39 10.27
CA PHE A 152 5.50 8.68 10.95
C PHE A 152 4.64 7.42 11.08
N ASN A 153 4.12 7.21 12.30
CA ASN A 153 3.22 6.11 12.66
C ASN A 153 3.80 4.71 12.35
N SER A 154 4.90 4.38 13.04
CA SER A 154 5.61 3.10 12.92
C SER A 154 5.36 2.20 14.15
N ASN A 155 5.68 0.91 14.04
CA ASN A 155 5.57 -0.04 15.17
C ASN A 155 6.42 0.36 16.39
N HIS A 156 7.50 1.11 16.19
CA HIS A 156 8.44 1.52 17.25
C HIS A 156 8.17 2.93 17.79
N GLY A 157 7.15 3.63 17.27
CA GLY A 157 6.79 4.98 17.72
C GLY A 157 6.11 5.84 16.66
N TYR A 158 5.51 6.93 17.11
CA TYR A 158 4.76 7.87 16.26
C TYR A 158 5.65 8.74 15.38
N VAL A 159 6.81 9.17 15.87
CA VAL A 159 7.81 9.93 15.12
C VAL A 159 9.18 9.39 15.50
N LEU A 160 9.89 8.80 14.55
CA LEU A 160 11.27 8.35 14.74
C LEU A 160 12.14 8.93 13.64
N THR A 161 13.40 9.19 13.95
CA THR A 161 14.41 9.61 12.98
C THR A 161 14.89 8.42 12.16
N LYS A 162 14.93 8.58 10.83
CA LYS A 162 15.58 7.66 9.90
C LYS A 162 17.03 8.05 9.68
N GLU A 163 17.82 7.10 9.19
CA GLU A 163 19.14 7.41 8.64
C GLU A 163 18.99 8.45 7.51
N VAL A 164 19.84 9.48 7.61
CA VAL A 164 19.69 10.68 6.80
C VAL A 164 20.24 10.42 5.41
N ASN A 165 19.38 10.50 4.40
CA ASN A 165 19.83 10.39 3.02
C ASN A 165 20.69 11.62 2.68
N GLU A 166 21.99 11.43 2.42
CA GLU A 166 22.97 12.52 2.22
C GLU A 166 22.51 13.52 1.14
N PHE A 167 21.78 13.04 0.14
CA PHE A 167 21.28 13.87 -0.96
C PHE A 167 20.25 14.92 -0.52
N LEU A 168 19.37 14.59 0.44
CA LEU A 168 18.25 15.43 0.91
C LEU A 168 18.59 16.13 2.24
N GLN A 169 19.83 16.60 2.40
CA GLN A 169 20.26 17.39 3.55
C GLN A 169 20.32 18.90 3.25
N GLY A 170 20.35 19.71 4.31
CA GLY A 170 20.52 21.16 4.22
C GLY A 170 19.38 21.88 3.50
N TRP A 171 19.71 22.73 2.51
CA TRP A 171 18.72 23.52 1.79
C TRP A 171 17.80 22.66 0.90
N ARG A 172 18.30 21.53 0.37
CA ARG A 172 17.53 20.62 -0.49
C ARG A 172 16.36 20.00 0.25
N PHE A 173 16.52 19.71 1.54
CA PHE A 173 15.45 19.20 2.40
C PHE A 173 14.26 20.16 2.43
N TRP A 174 14.51 21.44 2.70
CA TRP A 174 13.46 22.45 2.79
C TRP A 174 12.81 22.73 1.43
N VAL A 175 13.61 22.77 0.35
CA VAL A 175 13.08 22.88 -1.01
C VAL A 175 12.19 21.69 -1.36
N PHE A 176 12.61 20.47 -1.02
CA PHE A 176 11.82 19.26 -1.23
C PHE A 176 10.50 19.30 -0.47
N ILE A 177 10.51 19.70 0.81
CA ILE A 177 9.27 19.79 1.61
C ILE A 177 8.28 20.78 0.98
N LEU A 178 8.75 21.98 0.65
CA LEU A 178 7.90 23.01 0.03
C LEU A 178 7.40 22.53 -1.33
N PHE A 179 8.29 21.98 -2.17
CA PHE A 179 7.94 21.44 -3.46
C PHE A 179 6.87 20.35 -3.33
N ALA A 180 7.09 19.33 -2.50
CA ALA A 180 6.17 18.22 -2.35
C ALA A 180 4.79 18.67 -1.83
N PHE A 181 4.76 19.61 -0.87
CA PHE A 181 3.50 20.17 -0.36
C PHE A 181 2.71 20.91 -1.45
N PHE A 182 3.33 21.88 -2.12
CA PHE A 182 2.66 22.67 -3.16
C PHE A 182 2.35 21.84 -4.40
N TRP A 183 3.26 20.96 -4.81
CA TRP A 183 3.06 20.08 -5.96
C TRP A 183 1.88 19.14 -5.74
N THR A 184 1.71 18.60 -4.52
CA THR A 184 0.55 17.75 -4.19
C THR A 184 -0.76 18.53 -4.35
N ILE A 185 -0.82 19.79 -3.89
CA ILE A 185 -2.01 20.65 -4.05
C ILE A 185 -2.28 20.92 -5.54
N ILE A 186 -1.25 21.26 -6.31
CA ILE A 186 -1.37 21.53 -7.75
C ILE A 186 -1.86 20.29 -8.49
N VAL A 187 -1.25 19.12 -8.25
CA VAL A 187 -1.65 17.84 -8.84
C VAL A 187 -3.08 17.50 -8.46
N PHE A 188 -3.49 17.72 -7.22
CA PHE A 188 -4.88 17.49 -6.78
C PHE A 188 -5.87 18.36 -7.57
N ILE A 189 -5.59 19.67 -7.72
CA ILE A 189 -6.44 20.59 -8.49
C ILE A 189 -6.50 20.19 -9.96
N LEU A 190 -5.36 19.87 -10.58
CA LEU A 190 -5.28 19.46 -11.99
C LEU A 190 -5.95 18.10 -12.23
N TYR A 191 -5.84 17.19 -11.28
CA TYR A 191 -6.54 15.90 -11.33
C TYR A 191 -8.06 16.08 -11.27
N LEU A 192 -8.57 16.97 -10.43
CA LEU A 192 -10.00 17.33 -10.42
C LEU A 192 -10.47 17.93 -11.76
N ARG A 193 -9.56 18.59 -12.49
CA ARG A 193 -9.78 19.07 -13.87
C ARG A 193 -9.60 17.98 -14.94
N LYS A 194 -9.45 16.72 -14.55
CA LYS A 194 -9.28 15.54 -15.42
C LYS A 194 -8.02 15.60 -16.30
N THR A 195 -6.98 16.30 -15.86
CA THR A 195 -5.68 16.25 -16.55
C THR A 195 -5.10 14.84 -16.48
N ASN A 196 -4.40 14.40 -17.54
CA ASN A 196 -3.78 13.08 -17.59
C ASN A 196 -2.72 12.93 -16.47
N LEU A 197 -2.92 11.96 -15.57
CA LEU A 197 -2.01 11.66 -14.46
C LEU A 197 -0.58 11.39 -14.92
N PHE A 198 -0.41 10.72 -16.06
CA PHE A 198 0.93 10.41 -16.58
C PHE A 198 1.71 11.68 -16.91
N LEU A 199 1.05 12.67 -17.52
CA LEU A 199 1.65 13.96 -17.83
C LEU A 199 1.98 14.75 -16.56
N LEU A 200 1.11 14.70 -15.55
CA LEU A 200 1.37 15.30 -14.24
C LEU A 200 2.61 14.67 -13.58
N ILE A 201 2.77 13.35 -13.64
CA ILE A 201 3.95 12.67 -13.08
C ILE A 201 5.22 13.14 -13.80
N ILE A 202 5.23 13.17 -15.13
CA ILE A 202 6.42 13.61 -15.91
C ILE A 202 6.81 15.04 -15.54
N ILE A 203 5.85 15.98 -15.57
CA ILE A 203 6.13 17.39 -15.22
C ILE A 203 6.64 17.49 -13.78
N GLY A 204 6.04 16.73 -12.86
CA GLY A 204 6.45 16.72 -11.46
C GLY A 204 7.89 16.25 -11.28
N VAL A 205 8.28 15.15 -11.94
CA VAL A 205 9.64 14.65 -11.90
C VAL A 205 10.61 15.67 -12.51
N SER A 206 10.28 16.25 -13.67
CA SER A 206 11.12 17.28 -14.30
C SER A 206 11.32 18.50 -13.40
N LEU A 207 10.26 19.03 -12.79
CA LEU A 207 10.34 20.17 -11.87
C LEU A 207 11.10 19.82 -10.57
N ALA A 208 10.93 18.60 -10.05
CA ALA A 208 11.68 18.12 -8.89
C ALA A 208 13.19 18.07 -9.19
N LEU A 209 13.58 17.55 -10.36
CA LEU A 209 14.98 17.51 -10.78
C LEU A 209 15.58 18.90 -10.92
N ILE A 210 14.89 19.83 -11.58
CA ILE A 210 15.34 21.22 -11.75
C ILE A 210 15.47 21.94 -10.40
N SER A 211 14.53 21.71 -9.47
CA SER A 211 14.54 22.38 -8.16
C SER A 211 15.58 21.82 -7.18
N LEU A 212 15.80 20.50 -7.19
CA LEU A 212 16.72 19.84 -6.26
C LEU A 212 18.16 19.77 -6.79
N GLN A 213 18.31 19.78 -8.11
CA GLN A 213 19.58 19.70 -8.83
C GLN A 213 19.61 20.71 -9.99
N PRO A 214 19.67 22.03 -9.73
CA PRO A 214 19.67 23.06 -10.77
C PRO A 214 20.90 23.06 -11.70
N TRP A 215 21.91 22.24 -11.42
CA TRP A 215 23.12 22.06 -12.25
C TRP A 215 23.09 20.81 -13.15
N LEU A 216 21.92 20.17 -13.29
CA LEU A 216 21.66 19.19 -14.35
C LEU A 216 21.66 19.87 -15.72
#